data_AF-A0A518BUH9-F1
#
_entry.id   AF-A0A518BUH9-F1
#
_cell.length_a   1.000
_cell.length_b   1.000
_cell.length_c   1.000
_cell.angle_alpha   90.00
_cell.angle_beta   90.00
_cell.angle_gamma   90.00
#
_symmetry.space_group_name_H-M   'P 1'
#
loop_
_entity.id
_entity.type
_entity.pdbx_description
1 polymer ?
#
loop_
_entity_poly.entity_id
_entity_poly.type
_entity_poly.pdbx_seq_one_letter_code
_entity_poly.pdbx_strand_id
1 'polypeptide(L)'
;MVYFNGHPAIVDVGRGEYNRKVFSDDRYDVWWVRGRNHNAPVINGREQISGNDGGLPEEVDHYFTSREVDCANTQTHSRLAMELRDIYGPDTGIQRVDRVCTLDRAAGQITVADAIRLDSGPVEAVLTLYSDVDCEQLEPGLIRMHCGDTPLLMKVEADNPKAELETVAMDEEELIHSWGDRLTRITLTLTADSPELDYTLTFSPEEAAATPPGTQPVLCFTPKPGSGPGAHERGAYPARACHFVRENGPFPPKTDSFSPVNIV
;
A
#
# COMPACT_ATOMS: atom_id res chain seq x y z
N MET A 1 3.87 4.16 -2.60
CA MET A 1 3.49 3.42 -1.37
C MET A 1 1.99 3.54 -1.14
N VAL A 2 1.40 2.73 -0.25
CA VAL A 2 -0.02 2.83 0.15
C VAL A 2 -0.14 2.89 1.67
N TYR A 3 -0.74 3.96 2.18
CA TYR A 3 -1.12 4.09 3.58
C TYR A 3 -2.63 4.14 3.73
N PHE A 4 -3.14 3.42 4.73
CA PHE A 4 -4.56 3.41 5.07
C PHE A 4 -4.77 3.52 6.58
N ASN A 5 -5.54 4.53 7.01
CA ASN A 5 -5.81 4.80 8.43
C ASN A 5 -4.55 4.88 9.31
N GLY A 6 -3.46 5.42 8.76
CA GLY A 6 -2.18 5.55 9.44
C GLY A 6 -1.29 4.30 9.43
N HIS A 7 -1.75 3.20 8.82
CA HIS A 7 -0.98 1.96 8.72
C HIS A 7 -0.30 1.79 7.34
N PRO A 8 0.94 1.27 7.29
CA PRO A 8 1.69 1.09 6.04
C PRO A 8 1.27 -0.21 5.32
N ALA A 9 0.19 -0.13 4.53
CA ALA A 9 -0.36 -1.29 3.85
C ALA A 9 0.59 -1.83 2.77
N ILE A 10 1.16 -0.95 1.94
CA ILE A 10 2.24 -1.28 0.99
C ILE A 10 3.39 -0.29 1.18
N VAL A 11 4.57 -0.80 1.52
CA VAL A 11 5.76 -0.01 1.79
C VAL A 11 6.77 -0.12 0.65
N ASP A 12 7.57 0.92 0.52
CA ASP A 12 8.91 0.83 -0.03
C ASP A 12 9.82 0.56 1.16
N VAL A 13 10.60 -0.52 1.12
CA VAL A 13 11.42 -0.95 2.26
C VAL A 13 12.45 0.10 2.65
N GLY A 14 12.78 1.03 1.75
CA GLY A 14 13.66 2.14 2.02
C GLY A 14 15.12 1.71 2.02
N ARG A 15 15.86 2.05 3.09
CA ARG A 15 17.31 1.90 3.14
C ARG A 15 17.78 1.09 4.34
N GLY A 16 18.83 0.31 4.13
CA GLY A 16 19.67 -0.23 5.20
C GLY A 16 20.80 0.75 5.59
N GLU A 17 21.81 0.22 6.27
CA GLU A 17 22.98 1.02 6.68
C GLU A 17 23.77 1.52 5.46
N TYR A 18 24.13 2.80 5.48
CA TYR A 18 24.96 3.41 4.44
C TYR A 18 26.42 3.01 4.63
N ASN A 19 26.87 2.05 3.84
CA ASN A 19 28.24 1.57 3.82
C ASN A 19 28.88 1.68 2.42
N ARG A 20 30.18 1.39 2.32
CA ARG A 20 30.92 1.44 1.06
C ARG A 20 30.27 0.63 -0.08
N LYS A 21 29.62 -0.49 0.25
CA LYS A 21 28.97 -1.38 -0.75
C LYS A 21 27.86 -0.63 -1.48
N VAL A 22 27.02 0.10 -0.74
CA VAL A 22 25.90 0.92 -1.26
C VAL A 22 26.38 1.99 -2.25
N PHE A 23 27.62 2.49 -2.10
CA PHE A 23 28.21 3.49 -2.98
C PHE A 23 29.17 2.92 -4.04
N SER A 24 29.23 1.60 -4.19
CA SER A 24 30.07 0.92 -5.17
C SER A 24 29.24 0.24 -6.26
N ASP A 25 29.89 -0.43 -7.20
CA ASP A 25 29.21 -1.24 -8.23
C ASP A 25 28.49 -2.45 -7.61
N ASP A 26 28.93 -2.89 -6.43
CA ASP A 26 28.29 -3.97 -5.65
C ASP A 26 26.95 -3.56 -5.02
N ARG A 27 26.47 -2.32 -5.22
CA ARG A 27 25.21 -1.83 -4.63
C ARG A 27 24.00 -2.68 -5.03
N TYR A 28 24.06 -3.29 -6.21
CA TYR A 28 22.98 -4.13 -6.75
C TYR A 28 23.01 -5.58 -6.26
N ASP A 29 23.97 -5.95 -5.41
CA ASP A 29 23.88 -7.16 -4.58
C ASP A 29 23.02 -6.94 -3.34
N VAL A 30 22.76 -5.69 -2.98
CA VAL A 30 21.99 -5.33 -1.80
C VAL A 30 20.51 -5.41 -2.16
N TRP A 31 19.78 -6.29 -1.48
CA TRP A 31 18.43 -6.63 -1.89
C TRP A 31 17.47 -5.43 -1.86
N TRP A 32 17.59 -4.56 -0.85
CA TRP A 32 16.76 -3.35 -0.71
C TRP A 32 17.17 -2.21 -1.67
N VAL A 33 18.23 -2.38 -2.48
CA VAL A 33 18.58 -1.44 -3.57
C VAL A 33 17.99 -1.89 -4.91
N ARG A 34 17.68 -3.18 -5.07
CA ARG A 34 17.28 -3.79 -6.34
C ARG A 34 15.83 -3.47 -6.70
N GLY A 35 15.59 -3.09 -7.95
CA GLY A 35 14.24 -2.81 -8.48
C GLY A 35 13.27 -3.99 -8.32
N ARG A 36 13.74 -5.25 -8.45
CA ARG A 36 12.90 -6.44 -8.22
C ARG A 36 12.28 -6.57 -6.81
N ASN A 37 12.81 -5.84 -5.83
CA ASN A 37 12.30 -5.79 -4.47
C ASN A 37 11.49 -4.51 -4.19
N HIS A 38 11.06 -3.82 -5.25
CA HIS A 38 10.20 -2.66 -5.19
C HIS A 38 8.97 -2.90 -6.07
N ASN A 39 8.04 -1.95 -6.04
CA ASN A 39 6.70 -2.09 -6.59
C ASN A 39 6.64 -2.00 -8.13
N ALA A 40 7.72 -2.32 -8.83
CA ALA A 40 7.82 -2.39 -10.29
C ALA A 40 7.82 -3.85 -10.75
N PRO A 41 7.18 -4.20 -11.88
CA PRO A 41 7.14 -5.57 -12.33
C PRO A 41 8.50 -6.01 -12.87
N VAL A 42 8.86 -7.27 -12.59
CA VAL A 42 9.90 -8.01 -13.32
C VAL A 42 9.19 -8.71 -14.48
N ILE A 43 9.56 -8.36 -15.71
CA ILE A 43 8.88 -8.81 -16.93
C ILE A 43 9.73 -9.88 -17.61
N ASN A 44 9.23 -11.11 -17.72
CA ASN A 44 9.97 -12.26 -18.28
C ASN A 44 11.39 -12.39 -17.69
N GLY A 45 11.51 -12.21 -16.37
CA GLY A 45 12.78 -12.25 -15.64
C GLY A 45 13.66 -11.00 -15.75
N ARG A 46 13.21 -9.95 -16.44
CA ARG A 46 13.93 -8.68 -16.61
C ARG A 46 13.41 -7.63 -15.64
N GLU A 47 14.29 -7.13 -14.78
CA GLU A 47 13.99 -6.00 -13.89
C GLU A 47 14.55 -4.69 -14.46
N GLN A 48 14.28 -3.59 -13.76
CA GLN A 48 14.87 -2.29 -14.08
C GLN A 48 16.41 -2.33 -14.04
N ILE A 49 17.05 -1.78 -15.06
CA ILE A 49 18.51 -1.72 -15.13
C ILE A 49 19.04 -0.43 -14.51
N SER A 50 20.29 -0.46 -14.06
CA SER A 50 20.98 0.77 -13.67
C SER A 50 21.37 1.61 -14.89
N GLY A 51 21.63 2.90 -14.65
CA GLY A 51 22.14 3.82 -15.68
C GLY A 51 23.41 3.32 -16.40
N ASN A 52 24.30 2.64 -15.67
CA ASN A 52 25.60 2.20 -16.18
C ASN A 52 25.55 0.80 -16.81
N ASP A 53 24.63 -0.08 -16.40
CA ASP A 53 24.58 -1.48 -16.85
C ASP A 53 24.06 -1.66 -18.28
N GLY A 54 23.53 -0.60 -18.89
CA GLY A 54 23.03 -0.63 -20.26
C GLY A 54 24.09 -0.64 -21.36
N GLY A 55 25.38 -0.65 -21.01
CA GLY A 55 26.49 -0.69 -21.98
C GLY A 55 26.64 0.59 -22.81
N LEU A 56 26.06 1.70 -22.34
CA LEU A 56 26.10 2.99 -23.03
C LEU A 56 27.30 3.83 -22.57
N PRO A 57 27.80 4.75 -23.41
CA PRO A 57 28.94 5.59 -23.05
C PRO A 57 28.63 6.43 -21.81
N GLU A 58 29.61 6.59 -20.91
CA GLU A 58 29.50 7.39 -19.67
C GLU A 58 29.03 8.84 -19.91
N GLU A 59 29.18 9.36 -21.14
CA GLU A 59 28.78 10.72 -21.48
C GLU A 59 27.29 10.90 -21.80
N VAL A 60 26.46 9.85 -21.69
CA VAL A 60 25.02 9.97 -21.95
C VAL A 60 24.17 9.65 -20.72
N ASP A 61 23.70 10.73 -20.10
CA ASP A 61 23.16 10.77 -18.74
C ASP A 61 21.71 10.21 -18.58
N HIS A 62 20.97 9.94 -19.68
CA HIS A 62 19.49 9.88 -19.61
C HIS A 62 18.75 8.82 -20.45
N TYR A 63 19.35 7.69 -20.81
CA TYR A 63 18.66 6.72 -21.69
C TYR A 63 17.58 5.86 -21.01
N PHE A 64 17.67 5.62 -19.70
CA PHE A 64 16.74 4.72 -19.00
C PHE A 64 15.80 5.51 -18.10
N THR A 65 14.84 6.20 -18.74
CA THR A 65 13.88 7.09 -18.07
C THR A 65 12.45 6.74 -18.43
N SER A 66 11.50 7.07 -17.56
CA SER A 66 10.08 7.03 -17.91
C SER A 66 9.78 8.08 -18.98
N ARG A 67 8.90 7.74 -19.93
CA ARG A 67 8.43 8.62 -21.01
C ARG A 67 6.95 8.92 -20.86
N GLU A 68 6.46 9.84 -21.69
CA GLU A 68 5.03 10.16 -21.81
C GLU A 68 4.34 10.40 -20.47
N VAL A 69 5.06 11.08 -19.56
CA VAL A 69 4.59 11.30 -18.19
C VAL A 69 3.48 12.35 -18.19
N ASP A 70 2.31 11.96 -17.66
CA ASP A 70 1.14 12.81 -17.51
C ASP A 70 0.63 12.74 -16.07
N CYS A 71 0.23 13.88 -15.52
CA CYS A 71 -0.31 13.94 -14.17
C CYS A 71 -1.53 14.87 -14.08
N ALA A 72 -2.49 14.44 -13.27
CA ALA A 72 -3.66 15.23 -12.95
C ALA A 72 -3.93 15.17 -11.46
N ASN A 73 -4.29 16.31 -10.86
CA ASN A 73 -4.69 16.38 -9.47
C ASN A 73 -5.87 17.32 -9.32
N THR A 74 -6.98 16.79 -8.83
CA THR A 74 -8.22 17.50 -8.52
C THR A 74 -8.56 17.26 -7.06
N GLN A 75 -9.65 17.88 -6.58
CA GLN A 75 -10.12 17.65 -5.22
C GLN A 75 -10.55 16.19 -4.98
N THR A 76 -11.08 15.51 -6.00
CA THR A 76 -11.60 14.14 -5.87
C THR A 76 -10.65 13.08 -6.43
N HIS A 77 -9.70 13.44 -7.28
CA HIS A 77 -8.82 12.46 -7.94
C HIS A 77 -7.36 12.92 -8.00
N SER A 78 -6.42 11.98 -7.95
CA SER A 78 -5.04 12.19 -8.38
C SER A 78 -4.64 11.06 -9.30
N ARG A 79 -3.98 11.36 -10.41
CA ARG A 79 -3.55 10.41 -11.42
C ARG A 79 -2.11 10.71 -11.84
N LEU A 80 -1.32 9.66 -11.98
CA LEU A 80 0.00 9.68 -12.60
C LEU A 80 0.05 8.57 -13.65
N ALA A 81 0.40 8.92 -14.87
CA ALA A 81 0.63 7.97 -15.96
C ALA A 81 2.04 8.13 -16.51
N MET A 82 2.64 7.01 -16.91
CA MET A 82 4.00 6.95 -17.42
C MET A 82 4.17 5.73 -18.33
N GLU A 83 4.98 5.88 -19.36
CA GLU A 83 5.51 4.79 -20.18
C GLU A 83 6.88 4.39 -19.65
N LEU A 84 7.12 3.10 -19.48
CA LEU A 84 8.20 2.54 -18.67
C LEU A 84 9.12 1.59 -19.45
N ARG A 85 9.04 1.48 -20.78
CA ARG A 85 9.88 0.53 -21.53
C ARG A 85 11.38 0.75 -21.29
N ASP A 86 11.83 1.99 -21.36
CA ASP A 86 13.25 2.33 -21.36
C ASP A 86 13.96 1.93 -20.05
N ILE A 87 13.27 1.92 -18.91
CA ILE A 87 13.88 1.55 -17.62
C ILE A 87 14.27 0.05 -17.55
N TYR A 88 13.81 -0.78 -18.49
CA TYR A 88 14.22 -2.19 -18.61
C TYR A 88 15.42 -2.41 -19.54
N GLY A 89 15.87 -1.36 -20.24
CA GLY A 89 17.01 -1.43 -21.17
C GLY A 89 16.68 -1.95 -22.57
N PRO A 90 17.69 -2.00 -23.47
CA PRO A 90 17.55 -2.48 -24.83
C PRO A 90 17.41 -4.00 -24.91
N ASP A 91 16.99 -4.51 -26.08
CA ASP A 91 16.99 -5.95 -26.43
C ASP A 91 16.19 -6.85 -25.49
N THR A 92 15.14 -6.30 -24.88
CA THR A 92 14.25 -7.02 -23.95
C THR A 92 13.07 -7.71 -24.63
N GLY A 93 12.75 -7.30 -25.86
CA GLY A 93 11.49 -7.66 -26.55
C GLY A 93 10.27 -6.90 -26.01
N ILE A 94 10.48 -5.95 -25.09
CA ILE A 94 9.43 -5.08 -24.55
C ILE A 94 9.19 -3.93 -25.53
N GLN A 95 7.96 -3.83 -26.03
CA GLN A 95 7.51 -2.77 -26.91
C GLN A 95 6.94 -1.59 -26.14
N ARG A 96 6.21 -1.85 -25.05
CA ARG A 96 5.61 -0.80 -24.22
C ARG A 96 5.26 -1.33 -22.83
N VAL A 97 5.42 -0.48 -21.82
CA VAL A 97 4.91 -0.73 -20.46
C VAL A 97 4.24 0.54 -19.99
N ASP A 98 2.92 0.63 -20.08
CA ASP A 98 2.18 1.76 -19.51
C ASP A 98 1.83 1.46 -18.07
N ARG A 99 2.07 2.42 -17.18
CA ARG A 99 1.60 2.39 -15.79
C ARG A 99 0.70 3.59 -15.53
N VAL A 100 -0.45 3.34 -14.91
CA VAL A 100 -1.36 4.37 -14.42
C VAL A 100 -1.68 4.14 -12.95
N CYS A 101 -1.28 5.07 -12.10
CA CYS A 101 -1.66 5.11 -10.70
C CYS A 101 -2.76 6.15 -10.49
N THR A 102 -3.88 5.76 -9.86
CA THR A 102 -4.99 6.66 -9.55
C THR A 102 -5.35 6.57 -8.08
N LEU A 103 -5.51 7.71 -7.41
CA LEU A 103 -6.19 7.84 -6.13
C LEU A 103 -7.55 8.49 -6.38
N ASP A 104 -8.62 7.75 -6.16
CA ASP A 104 -9.98 8.27 -6.10
C ASP A 104 -10.34 8.55 -4.63
N ARG A 105 -10.35 9.84 -4.26
CA ARG A 105 -10.67 10.30 -2.91
C ARG A 105 -12.16 10.26 -2.62
N ALA A 106 -13.02 10.26 -3.65
CA ALA A 106 -14.46 10.15 -3.47
C ALA A 106 -14.88 8.71 -3.17
N ALA A 107 -14.24 7.74 -3.82
CA ALA A 107 -14.43 6.32 -3.55
C ALA A 107 -13.56 5.78 -2.39
N GLY A 108 -12.51 6.52 -1.99
CA GLY A 108 -11.52 6.04 -1.03
C GLY A 108 -10.73 4.85 -1.58
N GLN A 109 -10.37 4.89 -2.86
CA GLN A 109 -9.78 3.77 -3.60
C GLN A 109 -8.46 4.19 -4.26
N ILE A 110 -7.50 3.28 -4.32
CA ILE A 110 -6.31 3.41 -5.19
C ILE A 110 -6.38 2.33 -6.28
N THR A 111 -6.02 2.69 -7.50
CA THR A 111 -5.75 1.73 -8.56
C THR A 111 -4.34 1.90 -9.11
N VAL A 112 -3.67 0.78 -9.39
CA VAL A 112 -2.43 0.72 -10.16
C VAL A 112 -2.66 -0.24 -11.31
N ALA A 113 -2.77 0.31 -12.52
CA ALA A 113 -2.98 -0.46 -13.73
C ALA A 113 -1.72 -0.45 -14.59
N ASP A 114 -1.25 -1.63 -14.97
CA ASP A 114 -0.17 -1.78 -15.92
C ASP A 114 -0.66 -2.48 -17.19
N ALA A 115 -0.20 -1.99 -18.34
CA ALA A 115 -0.40 -2.61 -19.65
C ALA A 115 0.96 -2.91 -20.29
N ILE A 116 1.28 -4.19 -20.40
CA ILE A 116 2.57 -4.68 -20.93
C ILE A 116 2.35 -5.19 -22.35
N ARG A 117 3.20 -4.74 -23.27
CA ARG A 117 3.22 -5.17 -24.67
C ARG A 117 4.61 -5.64 -25.06
N LEU A 118 4.70 -6.87 -25.54
CA LEU A 118 5.92 -7.48 -26.07
C LEU A 118 5.86 -7.62 -27.59
N ASP A 119 7.01 -7.87 -28.21
CA ASP A 119 7.12 -8.20 -29.64
C ASP A 119 6.36 -9.48 -30.01
N SER A 120 6.48 -10.50 -29.15
CA SER A 120 5.90 -11.83 -29.36
C SER A 120 6.03 -12.67 -28.09
N GLY A 121 5.34 -13.81 -28.08
CA GLY A 121 5.43 -14.80 -27.01
C GLY A 121 4.58 -14.46 -25.78
N PRO A 122 4.60 -15.33 -24.76
CA PRO A 122 3.86 -15.10 -23.52
C PRO A 122 4.50 -13.99 -22.67
N VAL A 123 3.69 -13.40 -21.80
CA VAL A 123 4.13 -12.45 -20.77
C VAL A 123 4.02 -13.09 -19.40
N GLU A 124 5.07 -12.99 -18.60
CA GLU A 124 5.06 -13.15 -17.15
C GLU A 124 5.47 -11.82 -16.52
N ALA A 125 4.64 -11.31 -15.61
CA ALA A 125 4.96 -10.17 -14.76
C ALA A 125 4.96 -10.60 -13.30
N VAL A 126 6.07 -10.37 -12.61
CA VAL A 126 6.22 -10.63 -11.17
C VAL A 126 6.33 -9.30 -10.43
N LEU A 127 5.40 -9.03 -9.51
CA LEU A 127 5.51 -7.89 -8.59
C LEU A 127 5.90 -8.38 -7.21
N THR A 128 6.88 -7.70 -6.61
CA THR A 128 7.23 -7.88 -5.20
C THR A 128 6.74 -6.66 -4.43
N LEU A 129 5.83 -6.87 -3.49
CA LEU A 129 5.32 -5.83 -2.60
C LEU A 129 5.69 -6.19 -1.16
N TYR A 130 5.84 -5.18 -0.31
CA TYR A 130 6.08 -5.37 1.12
C TYR A 130 4.99 -4.70 1.95
N SER A 131 4.60 -5.32 3.05
CA SER A 131 3.58 -4.82 3.98
C SER A 131 4.06 -4.91 5.42
N ASP A 132 3.80 -3.86 6.20
CA ASP A 132 4.05 -3.80 7.65
C ASP A 132 2.82 -4.22 8.48
N VAL A 133 1.76 -4.66 7.81
CA VAL A 133 0.57 -5.22 8.47
C VAL A 133 0.41 -6.70 8.13
N ASP A 134 -0.30 -7.42 8.99
CA ASP A 134 -0.67 -8.80 8.70
C ASP A 134 -1.50 -8.85 7.40
N CYS A 135 -1.17 -9.82 6.54
CA CYS A 135 -1.85 -10.03 5.27
C CYS A 135 -2.41 -11.46 5.22
N GLU A 136 -3.63 -11.59 4.72
CA GLU A 136 -4.32 -12.87 4.51
C GLU A 136 -4.80 -12.94 3.07
N GLN A 137 -4.52 -14.04 2.37
CA GLN A 137 -5.15 -14.30 1.09
C GLN A 137 -6.53 -14.92 1.31
N LEU A 138 -7.58 -14.22 0.89
CA LEU A 138 -8.96 -14.69 1.01
C LEU A 138 -9.32 -15.64 -0.13
N GLU A 139 -8.90 -15.30 -1.35
CA GLU A 139 -9.09 -16.08 -2.58
C GLU A 139 -8.02 -15.69 -3.62
N PRO A 140 -7.86 -16.42 -4.74
CA PRO A 140 -6.96 -16.03 -5.82
C PRO A 140 -7.23 -14.59 -6.27
N GLY A 141 -6.22 -13.72 -6.17
CA GLY A 141 -6.35 -12.31 -6.52
C GLY A 141 -7.04 -11.40 -5.48
N LEU A 142 -7.32 -11.87 -4.26
CA LEU A 142 -7.84 -11.01 -3.19
C LEU A 142 -7.05 -11.19 -1.90
N ILE A 143 -6.34 -10.13 -1.51
CA ILE A 143 -5.54 -10.09 -0.28
C ILE A 143 -6.16 -9.07 0.67
N ARG A 144 -6.36 -9.47 1.92
CA ARG A 144 -6.81 -8.62 3.02
C ARG A 144 -5.60 -8.17 3.84
N MET A 145 -5.51 -6.88 4.11
CA MET A 145 -4.45 -6.24 4.90
C MET A 145 -5.06 -5.66 6.18
N HIS A 146 -4.53 -6.04 7.35
CA HIS A 146 -5.10 -5.70 8.65
C HIS A 146 -4.67 -4.30 9.14
N CYS A 147 -5.23 -3.26 8.52
CA CYS A 147 -4.93 -1.84 8.80
C CYS A 147 -5.75 -1.24 9.96
N GLY A 148 -5.66 -1.82 11.16
CA GLY A 148 -6.44 -1.39 12.33
C GLY A 148 -7.87 -1.94 12.30
N ASP A 149 -8.87 -1.12 12.67
CA ASP A 149 -10.27 -1.57 12.81
C ASP A 149 -10.95 -1.87 11.47
N THR A 150 -10.49 -1.25 10.39
CA THR A 150 -11.01 -1.47 9.03
C THR A 150 -9.90 -2.05 8.17
N PRO A 151 -10.04 -3.29 7.70
CA PRO A 151 -9.08 -3.87 6.77
C PRO A 151 -9.09 -3.15 5.42
N LEU A 152 -7.95 -3.21 4.73
CA LEU A 152 -7.82 -2.80 3.33
C LEU A 152 -7.80 -4.07 2.47
N LEU A 153 -8.59 -4.10 1.42
CA LEU A 153 -8.54 -5.16 0.42
C LEU A 153 -7.66 -4.70 -0.73
N MET A 154 -6.73 -5.57 -1.17
CA MET A 154 -6.03 -5.47 -2.44
C MET A 154 -6.59 -6.54 -3.38
N LYS A 155 -7.36 -6.11 -4.36
CA LYS A 155 -7.87 -6.96 -5.44
C LYS A 155 -6.94 -6.88 -6.65
N VAL A 156 -6.64 -8.03 -7.25
CA VAL A 156 -5.83 -8.19 -8.46
C VAL A 156 -6.75 -8.62 -9.59
N GLU A 157 -6.93 -7.76 -10.57
CA GLU A 157 -7.72 -8.02 -11.77
C GLU A 157 -6.74 -8.38 -12.90
N ALA A 158 -6.58 -9.69 -13.13
CA ALA A 158 -5.75 -10.29 -14.17
C ALA A 158 -6.27 -11.70 -14.48
N ASP A 159 -5.76 -12.33 -15.54
CA ASP A 159 -6.04 -13.75 -15.81
C ASP A 159 -5.26 -14.64 -14.83
N ASN A 160 -5.98 -15.39 -14.00
CA ASN A 160 -5.45 -16.39 -13.04
C ASN A 160 -4.29 -15.85 -12.15
N PRO A 161 -4.52 -14.78 -11.36
CA PRO A 161 -3.48 -14.18 -10.53
C PRO A 161 -3.04 -15.14 -9.42
N LYS A 162 -1.72 -15.30 -9.27
CA LYS A 162 -1.13 -16.06 -8.16
C LYS A 162 -0.48 -15.10 -7.18
N ALA A 163 -0.69 -15.35 -5.90
CA ALA A 163 -0.06 -14.60 -4.82
C ALA A 163 0.62 -15.58 -3.86
N GLU A 164 1.84 -15.24 -3.45
CA GLU A 164 2.56 -15.91 -2.38
C GLU A 164 2.86 -14.89 -1.29
N LEU A 165 2.53 -15.23 -0.05
CA LEU A 165 2.75 -14.40 1.13
C LEU A 165 3.83 -15.06 1.99
N GLU A 166 4.90 -14.33 2.27
CA GLU A 166 6.02 -14.80 3.07
C GLU A 166 6.41 -13.76 4.12
N THR A 167 6.67 -14.20 5.34
CA THR A 167 7.29 -13.35 6.35
C THR A 167 8.80 -13.26 6.11
N VAL A 168 9.29 -12.06 5.84
CA VAL A 168 10.72 -11.77 5.67
C VAL A 168 11.24 -11.08 6.92
N ALA A 169 12.21 -11.70 7.60
CA ALA A 169 12.88 -11.08 8.74
C ALA A 169 13.78 -9.93 8.27
N MET A 170 13.77 -8.82 9.01
CA MET A 170 14.68 -7.71 8.78
C MET A 170 16.01 -7.97 9.49
N ASP A 171 17.12 -7.82 8.77
CA ASP A 171 18.48 -8.15 9.21
C ASP A 171 19.42 -6.94 9.31
N GLU A 172 18.92 -5.74 9.00
CA GLU A 172 19.65 -4.47 9.03
C GLU A 172 19.05 -3.52 10.08
N GLU A 173 19.88 -2.85 10.87
CA GLU A 173 19.44 -2.00 11.99
C GLU A 173 18.48 -0.88 11.55
N GLU A 174 18.74 -0.23 10.41
CA GLU A 174 17.90 0.84 9.86
C GLU A 174 16.55 0.33 9.35
N LEU A 175 16.52 -0.89 8.77
CA LEU A 175 15.27 -1.52 8.34
C LEU A 175 14.45 -1.95 9.57
N ILE A 176 15.10 -2.50 10.60
CA ILE A 176 14.46 -2.86 11.87
C ILE A 176 13.90 -1.62 12.56
N HIS A 177 14.63 -0.50 12.53
CA HIS A 177 14.15 0.76 13.08
C HIS A 177 12.88 1.26 12.38
N SER A 178 12.78 1.06 11.07
CA SER A 178 11.67 1.55 10.24
C SER A 178 10.43 0.64 10.33
N TRP A 179 10.64 -0.68 10.35
CA TRP A 179 9.59 -1.67 10.12
C TRP A 179 9.49 -2.76 11.19
N GLY A 180 10.33 -2.72 12.22
CA GLY A 180 10.42 -3.80 13.19
C GLY A 180 11.15 -5.04 12.65
N ASP A 181 10.93 -6.19 13.28
CA ASP A 181 11.74 -7.39 13.02
C ASP A 181 11.35 -8.15 11.73
N ARG A 182 10.25 -7.78 11.07
CA ARG A 182 9.75 -8.46 9.87
C ARG A 182 8.83 -7.59 9.02
N LEU A 183 8.73 -7.96 7.75
CA LEU A 183 7.68 -7.52 6.83
C LEU A 183 6.99 -8.73 6.22
N THR A 184 5.76 -8.55 5.71
CA THR A 184 5.15 -9.52 4.80
C THR A 184 5.55 -9.17 3.37
N ARG A 185 6.26 -10.07 2.70
CA ARG A 185 6.50 -10.02 1.26
C ARG A 185 5.34 -10.68 0.53
N ILE A 186 4.75 -9.94 -0.41
CA ILE A 186 3.70 -10.40 -1.29
C ILE A 186 4.30 -10.50 -2.70
N THR A 187 4.42 -11.72 -3.22
CA THR A 187 4.86 -11.96 -4.60
C THR A 187 3.63 -12.26 -5.46
N LEU A 188 3.31 -11.35 -6.37
CA LEU A 188 2.25 -11.53 -7.37
C LEU A 188 2.87 -12.05 -8.66
N THR A 189 2.37 -13.17 -9.19
CA THR A 189 2.74 -13.69 -10.51
C THR A 189 1.53 -13.64 -11.44
N LEU A 190 1.67 -12.91 -12.54
CA LEU A 190 0.63 -12.64 -13.51
C LEU A 190 1.11 -13.10 -14.89
N THR A 191 0.27 -13.83 -15.63
CA THR A 191 0.70 -14.46 -16.88
C THR A 191 -0.33 -14.30 -17.98
N ALA A 192 0.14 -14.14 -19.22
CA ALA A 192 -0.67 -14.26 -20.43
C ALA A 192 0.05 -15.13 -21.47
N ASP A 193 -0.70 -15.98 -22.16
CA ASP A 193 -0.16 -16.78 -23.29
C ASP A 193 0.03 -15.92 -24.58
N SER A 194 -0.41 -14.66 -24.53
CA SER A 194 -0.30 -13.67 -25.60
C SER A 194 0.84 -12.67 -25.31
N PRO A 195 1.29 -11.85 -26.28
CA PRO A 195 2.27 -10.80 -26.06
C PRO A 195 1.70 -9.57 -25.33
N GLU A 196 0.46 -9.65 -24.85
CA GLU A 196 -0.24 -8.59 -24.15
C GLU A 196 -0.68 -9.09 -22.78
N LEU A 197 -0.35 -8.32 -21.75
CA LEU A 197 -0.81 -8.54 -20.39
C LEU A 197 -1.26 -7.21 -19.79
N ASP A 198 -2.52 -7.15 -19.41
CA ASP A 198 -3.11 -6.04 -18.67
C ASP A 198 -3.51 -6.54 -17.29
N TYR A 199 -3.19 -5.77 -16.25
CA TYR A 199 -3.68 -6.03 -14.91
C TYR A 199 -3.93 -4.76 -14.12
N THR A 200 -4.81 -4.86 -13.13
CA THR A 200 -5.07 -3.76 -12.19
C THR A 200 -5.00 -4.27 -10.75
N LEU A 201 -4.24 -3.55 -9.92
CA LEU A 201 -4.28 -3.67 -8.46
C LEU A 201 -5.23 -2.59 -7.93
N THR A 202 -6.29 -3.00 -7.24
CA THR A 202 -7.27 -2.10 -6.65
C THR A 202 -7.23 -2.23 -5.14
N PHE A 203 -6.96 -1.13 -4.44
CA PHE A 203 -6.97 -1.03 -2.99
C PHE A 203 -8.22 -0.30 -2.53
N SER A 204 -9.05 -0.95 -1.72
CA SER A 204 -10.28 -0.34 -1.17
C SER A 204 -10.53 -0.82 0.25
N PRO A 205 -11.15 0.00 1.12
CA PRO A 205 -11.61 -0.46 2.42
C PRO A 205 -12.49 -1.69 2.27
N GLU A 206 -12.33 -2.65 3.16
CA GLU A 206 -13.30 -3.72 3.29
C GLU A 206 -14.62 -3.14 3.80
N GLU A 207 -15.69 -3.29 3.01
CA GLU A 207 -17.01 -2.87 3.48
C GLU A 207 -17.35 -3.65 4.75
N ALA A 208 -17.77 -2.93 5.80
CA ALA A 208 -18.32 -3.58 6.97
C ALA A 208 -19.49 -4.46 6.52
N ALA A 209 -19.44 -5.76 6.85
CA ALA A 209 -20.56 -6.66 6.64
C ALA A 209 -21.82 -5.96 7.14
N ALA A 210 -22.80 -5.75 6.26
CA ALA A 210 -24.05 -5.11 6.64
C ALA A 210 -24.60 -5.86 7.85
N THR A 211 -24.66 -5.19 9.01
CA THR A 211 -25.31 -5.75 10.18
C THR A 211 -26.71 -6.14 9.74
N PRO A 212 -27.09 -7.43 9.73
CA PRO A 212 -28.47 -7.80 9.41
C PRO A 212 -29.38 -6.97 10.31
N PRO A 213 -30.49 -6.41 9.80
CA PRO A 213 -31.37 -5.54 10.56
C PRO A 213 -31.66 -6.21 11.91
N GLY A 214 -31.23 -5.54 12.97
CA GLY A 214 -30.95 -6.17 14.25
C GLY A 214 -32.13 -6.98 14.77
N THR A 215 -31.84 -8.17 15.28
CA THR A 215 -32.63 -8.65 16.42
C THR A 215 -32.24 -7.72 17.56
N GLN A 216 -33.09 -6.74 17.88
CA GLN A 216 -32.88 -5.93 19.06
C GLN A 216 -32.67 -6.87 20.25
N PRO A 217 -31.67 -6.61 21.13
CA PRO A 217 -31.67 -7.29 22.40
C PRO A 217 -32.98 -6.90 23.10
N VAL A 218 -33.86 -7.89 23.29
CA VAL A 218 -35.00 -7.74 24.19
C VAL A 218 -34.40 -7.48 25.56
N LEU A 219 -34.39 -6.22 25.97
CA LEU A 219 -34.18 -5.83 27.36
C LEU A 219 -35.35 -6.41 28.15
N CYS A 220 -35.20 -7.66 28.59
CA CYS A 220 -36.04 -8.23 29.63
C CYS A 220 -35.73 -7.47 30.92
N PHE A 221 -36.48 -6.40 31.16
CA PHE A 221 -36.61 -5.84 32.49
C PHE A 221 -37.34 -6.88 33.34
N THR A 222 -36.57 -7.67 34.10
CA THR A 222 -37.13 -8.33 35.29
C THR A 222 -37.32 -7.24 36.35
N PRO A 223 -38.55 -6.91 36.77
CA PRO A 223 -38.74 -5.99 37.88
C PRO A 223 -38.18 -6.63 39.16
N LYS A 224 -37.24 -5.95 39.82
CA LYS A 224 -36.88 -6.28 41.20
C LYS A 224 -38.11 -6.05 42.09
N PRO A 225 -38.51 -7.00 42.95
CA PRO A 225 -39.55 -6.76 43.94
C PRO A 225 -39.05 -5.71 44.94
N GLY A 226 -39.95 -4.75 45.25
CA GLY A 226 -39.64 -3.54 45.98
C GLY A 226 -39.24 -3.75 47.44
N SER A 227 -38.39 -2.86 47.92
CA SER A 227 -38.20 -2.56 49.34
C SER A 227 -38.54 -1.08 49.55
N GLY A 228 -39.49 -0.83 50.45
CA GLY A 228 -40.04 0.49 50.78
C GLY A 228 -39.07 1.44 51.51
N PRO A 229 -39.57 2.60 51.95
CA PRO A 229 -38.78 3.81 52.14
C PRO A 229 -38.17 3.92 53.55
N GLY A 230 -36.97 4.52 53.63
CA GLY A 230 -36.32 4.90 54.88
C GLY A 230 -35.36 6.05 54.66
N ALA A 231 -35.68 7.20 55.27
CA ALA A 231 -34.89 8.43 55.26
C ALA A 231 -33.58 8.28 56.07
N HIS A 232 -32.52 8.99 55.67
CA HIS A 232 -31.94 10.09 56.46
C HIS A 232 -30.68 10.70 55.80
N GLU A 233 -30.59 12.00 56.02
CA GLU A 233 -29.62 13.01 55.59
C GLU A 233 -28.16 12.79 56.05
N ARG A 234 -27.20 13.35 55.28
CA ARG A 234 -26.26 14.45 55.65
C ARG A 234 -24.88 14.30 54.99
N GLY A 235 -24.35 15.42 54.47
CA GLY A 235 -22.90 15.68 54.38
C GLY A 235 -22.39 16.35 53.09
N ALA A 236 -22.33 17.68 53.08
CA ALA A 236 -21.49 18.52 52.18
C ALA A 236 -19.98 18.33 52.52
N TYR A 237 -18.96 18.59 51.69
CA TYR A 237 -18.52 19.79 50.93
C TYR A 237 -17.21 19.43 50.13
N PRO A 238 -16.51 20.32 49.38
CA PRO A 238 -16.19 20.07 47.96
C PRO A 238 -14.68 20.14 47.57
N ALA A 239 -14.46 20.12 46.24
CA ALA A 239 -13.36 20.71 45.46
C ALA A 239 -12.12 19.83 45.15
N ARG A 240 -11.82 19.68 43.85
CA ARG A 240 -10.79 20.49 43.16
C ARG A 240 -10.83 20.25 41.64
N ALA A 241 -11.12 21.31 40.91
CA ALA A 241 -10.70 21.50 39.53
C ALA A 241 -9.36 22.25 39.55
N CYS A 242 -8.43 21.86 38.68
CA CYS A 242 -7.34 22.73 38.24
C CYS A 242 -7.22 22.62 36.72
N HIS A 243 -7.36 23.80 36.10
CA HIS A 243 -7.16 24.13 34.71
C HIS A 243 -5.72 23.88 34.23
N PHE A 244 -5.56 23.58 32.94
CA PHE A 244 -4.56 24.25 32.11
C PHE A 244 -5.20 24.81 30.83
N VAL A 245 -5.20 26.15 30.83
CA VAL A 245 -5.22 27.17 29.78
C VAL A 245 -5.25 26.70 28.31
N ARG A 246 -6.30 27.12 27.58
CA ARG A 246 -6.30 27.33 26.13
C ARG A 246 -5.83 28.76 25.85
N GLU A 247 -4.87 28.92 24.94
CA GLU A 247 -4.69 30.17 24.19
C GLU A 247 -5.45 30.07 22.84
N ASN A 248 -6.04 31.19 22.44
CA ASN A 248 -6.95 31.33 21.31
C ASN A 248 -6.19 31.49 19.97
N GLY A 249 -6.64 30.78 18.94
CA GLY A 249 -6.45 31.10 17.52
C GLY A 249 -7.60 30.47 16.72
N PRO A 250 -8.20 31.14 15.73
CA PRO A 250 -9.49 30.75 15.19
C PRO A 250 -9.32 29.67 14.12
N PHE A 251 -9.79 28.46 14.40
CA PHE A 251 -10.14 27.50 13.36
C PHE A 251 -11.54 26.95 13.64
N PRO A 252 -12.47 26.98 12.67
CA PRO A 252 -13.79 26.40 12.84
C PRO A 252 -13.68 24.87 12.98
N PRO A 253 -14.61 24.23 13.69
CA PRO A 253 -14.61 22.78 13.82
C PRO A 253 -15.00 22.17 12.47
N LYS A 254 -14.14 21.32 11.91
CA LYS A 254 -14.59 20.32 10.94
C LYS A 254 -14.78 19.00 11.68
N THR A 255 -16.03 18.76 12.03
CA THR A 255 -16.62 17.43 11.97
C THR A 255 -16.52 16.97 10.52
N ASP A 256 -15.86 15.84 10.29
CA ASP A 256 -16.34 14.72 9.49
C ASP A 256 -15.17 13.75 9.28
N SER A 257 -15.47 12.48 9.55
CA SER A 257 -14.63 11.32 9.32
C SER A 257 -14.25 11.25 7.83
N PHE A 258 -12.98 11.54 7.54
CA PHE A 258 -12.35 11.18 6.27
C PHE A 258 -11.31 10.11 6.58
N SER A 259 -11.50 8.90 6.07
CA SER A 259 -10.46 7.88 6.01
C SER A 259 -9.43 8.33 4.97
N PRO A 260 -8.18 8.65 5.35
CA PRO A 260 -7.18 9.03 4.36
C PRO A 260 -6.55 7.75 3.81
N VAL A 261 -6.93 7.40 2.58
CA VAL A 261 -6.09 6.60 1.71
C VAL A 261 -5.10 7.57 1.06
N ASN A 262 -3.80 7.38 1.30
CA ASN A 262 -2.75 8.24 0.73
C ASN A 262 -1.82 7.41 -0.15
N ILE A 263 -1.49 7.95 -1.32
CA ILE A 263 -0.30 7.56 -2.09
C ILE A 263 0.81 8.51 -1.66
N VAL A 264 1.89 7.95 -1.11
CA VAL A 264 3.17 8.64 -0.90
C VAL A 264 4.17 8.09 -1.90
#